data_AF-X1F0C3-F1
#
_entry.id   AF-X1F0C3-F1
#
_cell.length_a   1.000
_cell.length_b   1.000
_cell.length_c   1.000
_cell.angle_alpha   90.00
_cell.angle_beta   90.00
_cell.angle_gamma   90.00
#
_symmetry.space_group_name_H-M   'P 1'
#
loop_
_entity.id
_entity.type
_entity.pdbx_description
1 polymer ?
#
loop_
_entity_poly.entity_id
_entity_poly.type
_entity_poly.pdbx_seq_one_letter_code
_entity_poly.pdbx_strand_id
1 'polypeptide(L)'
;NLRYGENPHQRAAFYVDSARREVSSLLAQQISGKKTSFNNLLDLDAALGIVREFTQPAVVIIKHTNPCGLGCAATLVEAYQKALSTDPVSAFGSIVGLNKVVDRATALEIASPNTFIEGIIAPDYGEETG
;
A
#
# COMPACT_ATOMS: atom_id res chain seq x y z
N ASN A 1 12.01 -12.77 -9.67
CA ASN A 1 13.21 -11.91 -9.43
C ASN A 1 12.76 -10.50 -9.10
N LEU A 2 13.20 -9.93 -7.97
CA LEU A 2 12.89 -8.57 -7.52
C LEU A 2 13.86 -7.55 -8.12
N ARG A 3 13.66 -6.25 -7.85
CA ARG A 3 14.56 -5.19 -8.33
C ARG A 3 15.95 -5.28 -7.68
N TYR A 4 16.00 -5.50 -6.36
CA TYR A 4 17.16 -5.82 -5.51
C TYR A 4 16.65 -6.29 -4.13
N GLY A 5 17.53 -6.75 -3.23
CA GLY A 5 17.23 -7.10 -1.84
C GLY A 5 17.00 -5.86 -0.96
N GLU A 6 17.42 -5.88 0.29
CA GLU A 6 17.29 -4.71 1.18
C GLU A 6 18.12 -3.52 0.68
N ASN A 7 19.30 -3.82 0.12
CA ASN A 7 20.24 -2.84 -0.46
C ASN A 7 20.51 -3.10 -1.96
N PRO A 8 20.88 -2.07 -2.76
CA PRO A 8 21.06 -2.19 -4.21
C PRO A 8 22.07 -3.25 -4.68
N HIS A 9 23.07 -3.55 -3.87
CA HIS A 9 24.09 -4.56 -4.16
C HIS A 9 23.62 -6.00 -3.89
N GLN A 10 22.47 -6.17 -3.23
CA GLN A 10 21.93 -7.48 -2.86
C GLN A 10 20.95 -7.97 -3.93
N ARG A 11 21.09 -9.24 -4.34
CA ARG A 11 20.12 -9.90 -5.23
C ARG A 11 18.97 -10.47 -4.40
N ALA A 12 17.75 -10.40 -4.93
CA ALA A 12 16.58 -11.01 -4.29
C ALA A 12 15.64 -11.67 -5.29
N ALA A 13 15.07 -12.79 -4.86
CA ALA A 13 14.05 -13.55 -5.54
C ALA A 13 12.92 -13.85 -4.56
N PHE A 14 11.70 -13.97 -5.09
CA PHE A 14 10.52 -14.27 -4.29
C PHE A 14 10.07 -15.71 -4.55
N TYR A 15 9.66 -16.43 -3.51
CA TYR A 15 9.17 -17.81 -3.57
C TYR A 15 7.80 -17.89 -2.90
N VAL A 16 6.78 -18.32 -3.66
CA VAL A 16 5.43 -18.55 -3.14
C VAL A 16 5.30 -20.04 -2.80
N ASP A 17 4.90 -20.34 -1.56
CA ASP A 17 4.44 -21.68 -1.20
C ASP A 17 2.98 -21.84 -1.66
N SER A 18 2.76 -22.70 -2.66
CA SER A 18 1.44 -22.96 -3.23
C SER A 18 0.45 -23.63 -2.26
N ALA A 19 0.91 -24.15 -1.11
CA ALA A 19 0.05 -24.71 -0.07
C ALA A 19 -0.51 -23.65 0.90
N ARG A 20 0.03 -22.42 0.93
CA ARG A 20 -0.48 -21.35 1.79
C ARG A 20 -1.69 -20.69 1.14
N ARG A 21 -2.84 -20.79 1.81
CA ARG A 21 -4.11 -20.11 1.45
C ARG A 21 -4.23 -18.68 2.02
N GLU A 22 -3.18 -18.19 2.68
CA GLU A 22 -3.19 -16.86 3.27
C GLU A 22 -3.01 -15.80 2.19
N VAL A 23 -3.83 -14.75 2.26
CA VAL A 23 -3.78 -13.69 1.27
C VAL A 23 -2.59 -12.79 1.59
N SER A 24 -1.61 -12.74 0.69
CA SER A 24 -0.38 -11.94 0.85
C SER A 24 -0.19 -10.99 -0.32
N SER A 25 0.61 -9.92 -0.13
CA SER A 25 1.02 -9.01 -1.21
C SER A 25 1.69 -9.74 -2.38
N LEU A 26 2.22 -10.93 -2.12
CA LEU A 26 2.90 -11.81 -3.05
C LEU A 26 1.98 -12.43 -4.11
N LEU A 27 0.68 -12.47 -3.82
CA LEU A 27 -0.36 -12.89 -4.76
C LEU A 27 -1.00 -11.70 -5.48
N ALA A 28 -0.59 -10.47 -5.16
CA ALA A 28 -1.15 -9.28 -5.79
C ALA A 28 -0.64 -9.13 -7.22
N GLN A 29 -1.54 -8.68 -8.11
CA GLN A 29 -1.19 -8.28 -9.46
C GLN A 29 -0.68 -6.83 -9.44
N GLN A 30 0.55 -6.62 -9.93
CA GLN A 30 1.04 -5.26 -10.18
C GLN A 30 0.41 -4.73 -11.47
N ILE A 31 -0.42 -3.69 -11.35
CA ILE A 31 -1.16 -3.10 -12.49
C ILE A 31 -0.45 -1.87 -13.11
N SER A 32 0.46 -1.23 -12.38
CA SER A 32 1.19 -0.03 -12.83
C SER A 32 2.53 0.14 -12.10
N GLY A 33 3.32 1.12 -12.53
CA GLY A 33 4.55 1.55 -11.88
C GLY A 33 5.79 0.74 -12.23
N LYS A 34 6.90 1.06 -11.56
CA LYS A 34 8.18 0.37 -11.72
C LYS A 34 8.14 -0.96 -10.99
N LYS A 35 8.99 -1.90 -11.40
CA LYS A 35 9.15 -3.19 -10.72
C LYS A 35 9.39 -3.02 -9.21
N THR A 36 8.55 -3.67 -8.40
CA THR A 36 8.57 -3.61 -6.93
C THR A 36 9.92 -4.05 -6.36
N SER A 37 10.48 -3.26 -5.44
CA SER A 37 11.68 -3.64 -4.67
C SER A 37 11.34 -4.59 -3.53
N PHE A 38 12.34 -5.22 -2.91
CA PHE A 38 12.13 -6.06 -1.74
C PHE A 38 11.52 -5.29 -0.56
N ASN A 39 12.02 -4.07 -0.27
CA ASN A 39 11.49 -3.24 0.81
C ASN A 39 10.04 -2.82 0.54
N ASN A 40 9.70 -2.49 -0.71
CA ASN A 40 8.31 -2.20 -1.05
C ASN A 40 7.41 -3.42 -0.82
N LEU A 41 7.86 -4.65 -1.11
CA LEU A 41 7.06 -5.85 -0.85
C LEU A 41 6.81 -6.07 0.64
N LEU A 42 7.81 -5.85 1.49
CA LEU A 42 7.64 -5.94 2.95
C LEU A 42 6.64 -4.90 3.45
N ASP A 43 6.75 -3.67 2.96
CA ASP A 43 5.84 -2.58 3.35
C ASP A 43 4.41 -2.83 2.83
N LEU A 44 4.25 -3.38 1.62
CA LEU A 44 2.95 -3.78 1.06
C LEU A 44 2.32 -4.92 1.87
N ASP A 45 3.09 -5.92 2.29
CA ASP A 45 2.59 -7.03 3.10
C ASP A 45 2.17 -6.55 4.51
N ALA A 46 2.98 -5.69 5.13
CA ALA A 46 2.64 -5.05 6.41
C ALA A 46 1.36 -4.21 6.31
N ALA A 47 1.23 -3.39 5.26
CA ALA A 47 0.03 -2.58 5.02
C ALA A 47 -1.21 -3.47 4.85
N LEU A 48 -1.07 -4.55 4.09
CA LEU A 48 -2.14 -5.49 3.83
C LEU A 48 -2.59 -6.24 5.08
N GLY A 49 -1.65 -6.69 5.90
CA GLY A 49 -1.92 -7.38 7.16
C GLY A 49 -2.69 -6.50 8.14
N ILE A 50 -2.35 -5.22 8.24
CA ILE A 50 -3.04 -4.28 9.14
C ILE A 50 -4.42 -3.90 8.61
N VAL A 51 -4.51 -3.46 7.36
CA VAL A 51 -5.74 -2.83 6.86
C VAL A 51 -6.93 -3.80 6.77
N ARG A 52 -6.65 -5.10 6.70
CA ARG A 52 -7.67 -6.16 6.61
C ARG A 52 -8.37 -6.49 7.91
N GLU A 53 -7.81 -6.08 9.05
CA GLU A 53 -8.45 -6.23 10.35
C GLU A 53 -9.68 -5.31 10.50
N PHE A 54 -9.87 -4.38 9.57
CA PHE A 54 -10.97 -3.41 9.57
C PHE A 54 -12.06 -3.78 8.57
N THR A 55 -13.31 -3.67 9.00
CA THR A 55 -14.50 -3.92 8.15
C THR A 55 -15.01 -2.67 7.44
N GLN A 56 -14.99 -1.53 8.13
CA GLN A 56 -15.29 -0.19 7.56
C GLN A 56 -14.14 0.31 6.67
N PRO A 57 -14.38 1.30 5.78
CA PRO A 57 -13.31 1.90 4.98
C PRO A 57 -12.13 2.33 5.84
N ALA A 58 -10.97 1.75 5.57
CA ALA A 58 -9.76 1.92 6.34
C ALA A 58 -8.55 2.10 5.40
N VAL A 59 -7.64 2.94 5.85
CA VAL A 59 -6.38 3.23 5.17
C VAL A 59 -5.25 3.19 6.19
N VAL A 60 -4.17 2.49 5.85
CA VAL A 60 -2.92 2.48 6.61
C VAL A 60 -1.78 3.01 5.74
N ILE A 61 -0.87 3.76 6.34
CA ILE A 61 0.33 4.29 5.70
C ILE A 61 1.54 3.67 6.41
N ILE A 62 2.37 2.96 5.65
CA ILE A 62 3.53 2.21 6.13
C ILE A 62 4.82 2.82 5.57
N LYS A 63 5.82 2.97 6.44
CA LYS A 63 7.17 3.32 6.05
C LYS A 63 8.17 2.44 6.79
N HIS A 64 8.96 1.67 6.05
CA HIS A 64 9.96 0.76 6.63
C HIS A 64 9.33 -0.16 7.68
N THR A 65 8.26 -0.85 7.27
CA THR A 65 7.42 -1.79 8.04
C THR A 65 6.72 -1.22 9.28
N ASN A 66 6.83 0.09 9.53
CA ASN A 66 6.19 0.76 10.65
C ASN A 66 4.97 1.58 10.19
N PRO A 67 3.82 1.49 10.87
CA PRO A 67 2.67 2.34 10.58
C PRO A 67 2.95 3.77 11.03
N CYS A 68 2.87 4.73 10.10
CA CYS A 68 2.94 6.17 10.40
C CYS A 68 1.57 6.87 10.27
N GLY A 69 0.57 6.18 9.73
CA GLY A 69 -0.81 6.68 9.67
C GLY A 69 -1.82 5.55 9.61
N LEU A 70 -2.95 5.73 10.29
CA LEU A 70 -4.10 4.84 10.22
C LEU A 70 -5.37 5.67 10.32
N GLY A 71 -6.30 5.50 9.38
CA GLY A 71 -7.56 6.21 9.35
C GLY A 71 -8.71 5.29 9.03
N CYS A 72 -9.84 5.50 9.70
CA CYS A 72 -11.11 4.88 9.39
C CYS A 72 -12.19 5.95 9.26
N ALA A 73 -13.08 5.81 8.27
CA ALA A 73 -14.14 6.78 8.02
C ALA A 73 -15.30 6.16 7.23
N ALA A 74 -16.28 6.98 6.85
CA ALA A 74 -17.40 6.54 6.02
C ALA A 74 -16.99 6.31 4.56
N THR A 75 -15.95 7.00 4.09
CA THR A 75 -15.39 6.86 2.74
C THR A 75 -13.87 6.64 2.78
N LEU A 76 -13.29 6.07 1.72
CA LEU A 76 -11.85 5.86 1.64
C LEU A 76 -11.06 7.18 1.58
N VAL A 77 -11.57 8.19 0.89
CA VAL A 77 -10.92 9.52 0.82
C VAL A 77 -10.82 10.16 2.20
N GLU A 78 -11.88 10.12 3.00
CA GLU A 78 -11.85 10.61 4.39
C GLU A 78 -10.91 9.78 5.27
N ALA A 79 -10.89 8.46 5.08
CA ALA A 79 -9.99 7.57 5.81
C ALA A 79 -8.52 7.86 5.46
N TYR A 80 -8.21 8.11 4.20
CA TYR A 80 -6.88 8.51 3.74
C TYR A 80 -6.47 9.86 4.34
N GLN A 81 -7.35 10.87 4.32
CA GLN A 81 -7.07 12.18 4.92
C GLN A 81 -6.75 12.07 6.41
N LYS A 82 -7.52 11.26 7.16
CA LYS A 82 -7.22 11.00 8.58
C LYS A 82 -5.87 10.30 8.76
N ALA A 83 -5.60 9.27 7.97
CA ALA A 83 -4.32 8.55 8.03
C ALA A 83 -3.14 9.50 7.77
N LEU A 84 -3.23 10.31 6.70
CA LEU A 84 -2.21 11.29 6.32
C LEU A 84 -1.99 12.38 7.38
N SER A 85 -3.06 12.82 8.06
CA SER A 85 -2.97 13.83 9.13
C SER A 85 -2.24 13.36 10.39
N THR A 86 -1.99 12.05 10.54
CA THR A 86 -1.30 11.49 11.71
C THR A 86 0.18 11.88 11.71
N ASP A 87 0.87 11.66 10.59
CA ASP A 87 2.25 12.08 10.37
C ASP A 87 2.52 12.31 8.87
N PRO A 88 2.21 13.53 8.36
CA PRO A 88 2.37 13.83 6.95
C PRO A 88 3.84 13.87 6.51
N VAL A 89 4.77 14.10 7.44
CA VAL A 89 6.22 14.13 7.13
C VAL A 89 6.71 12.71 6.87
N SER A 90 6.34 11.76 7.72
CA SER A 90 6.71 10.35 7.51
C SER A 90 5.94 9.73 6.34
N ALA A 91 4.71 10.18 6.05
CA ALA A 91 3.93 9.66 4.92
C ALA A 91 4.58 9.90 3.55
N PHE A 92 5.52 10.85 3.41
CA PHE A 92 6.23 11.04 2.15
C PHE A 92 7.17 9.85 1.84
N GLY A 93 7.01 9.27 0.65
CA GLY A 93 7.73 8.08 0.17
C GLY A 93 7.28 6.78 0.82
N SER A 94 6.03 6.71 1.28
CA SER A 94 5.46 5.55 1.97
C SER A 94 4.71 4.58 1.05
N ILE A 95 4.28 3.46 1.60
CA ILE A 95 3.28 2.56 1.00
C ILE A 95 1.91 2.82 1.64
N VAL A 96 0.86 2.82 0.83
CA VAL A 96 -0.53 2.98 1.29
C VAL A 96 -1.29 1.66 1.11
N GLY A 97 -1.93 1.18 2.17
CA GLY A 97 -2.86 0.04 2.13
C GLY A 97 -4.30 0.49 2.32
N LEU A 98 -5.20 0.01 1.47
CA LEU A 98 -6.64 0.28 1.54
C LEU A 98 -7.41 -1.05 1.59
N ASN A 99 -8.51 -1.12 2.32
CA ASN A 99 -9.31 -2.35 2.45
C ASN A 99 -10.57 -2.41 1.56
N LYS A 100 -10.82 -1.37 0.75
CA LYS A 100 -11.92 -1.31 -0.23
C LYS A 100 -11.39 -0.93 -1.61
N VAL A 101 -12.24 -1.09 -2.63
CA VAL A 101 -11.94 -0.67 -4.01
C VAL A 101 -11.63 0.82 -4.03
N VAL A 102 -10.51 1.20 -4.66
CA VAL A 102 -10.10 2.60 -4.77
C VAL A 102 -10.98 3.31 -5.79
N ASP A 103 -11.69 4.35 -5.35
CA ASP A 103 -12.48 5.21 -6.22
C ASP A 103 -11.69 6.42 -6.73
N ARG A 104 -12.28 7.15 -7.69
CA ARG A 104 -11.63 8.32 -8.31
C ARG A 104 -11.31 9.43 -7.31
N ALA A 105 -12.17 9.67 -6.33
CA ALA A 105 -11.92 10.69 -5.32
C ALA A 105 -10.69 10.35 -4.46
N THR A 106 -10.58 9.10 -4.04
CA THR A 106 -9.45 8.57 -3.27
C THR A 106 -8.17 8.58 -4.11
N ALA A 107 -8.23 8.15 -5.37
CA ALA A 107 -7.07 8.15 -6.26
C ALA A 107 -6.51 9.57 -6.49
N LEU A 108 -7.39 10.56 -6.71
CA LEU A 108 -6.99 11.96 -6.87
C LEU A 108 -6.37 12.53 -5.60
N GLU A 109 -6.94 12.22 -4.44
CA GLU A 109 -6.40 12.66 -3.15
C GLU A 109 -4.99 12.11 -2.91
N ILE A 110 -4.79 10.80 -3.16
CA ILE A 110 -3.47 10.16 -3.06
C ILE A 110 -2.45 10.75 -4.04
N ALA A 111 -2.90 11.11 -5.24
CA ALA A 111 -2.06 11.69 -6.30
C ALA A 111 -1.81 13.21 -6.15
N SER A 112 -2.23 13.82 -5.04
CA SER A 112 -2.05 15.24 -4.80
C SER A 112 -0.57 15.68 -4.92
N PRO A 113 -0.25 16.89 -5.40
CA PRO A 113 1.13 17.30 -5.64
C PRO A 113 2.06 17.28 -4.42
N ASN A 114 1.49 17.38 -3.22
CA ASN A 114 2.24 17.38 -1.96
C ASN A 114 2.40 15.98 -1.35
N THR A 115 1.86 14.96 -2.02
CA THR A 115 2.00 13.55 -1.62
C THR A 115 2.90 12.84 -2.63
N PHE A 116 3.87 12.11 -2.11
CA PHE A 116 4.65 11.15 -2.88
C PHE A 116 4.57 9.82 -2.16
N ILE A 117 4.22 8.77 -2.88
CA ILE A 117 4.15 7.41 -2.35
C ILE A 117 4.87 6.46 -3.30
N GLU A 118 5.46 5.41 -2.75
CA GLU A 118 6.20 4.40 -3.50
C GLU A 118 5.28 3.30 -4.05
N GLY A 119 4.07 3.15 -3.49
CA GLY A 119 3.12 2.12 -3.93
C GLY A 119 1.82 2.10 -3.14
N ILE A 120 0.82 1.45 -3.73
CA ILE A 120 -0.52 1.27 -3.17
C ILE A 120 -0.88 -0.22 -3.24
N ILE A 121 -1.52 -0.73 -2.19
CA ILE A 121 -2.19 -2.04 -2.22
C ILE A 121 -3.66 -1.89 -1.84
N ALA A 122 -4.53 -2.45 -2.66
CA ALA A 122 -5.98 -2.45 -2.47
C ALA A 122 -6.59 -3.71 -3.09
N PRO A 123 -7.84 -4.08 -2.73
CA PRO A 123 -8.54 -5.19 -3.36
C PRO A 123 -8.77 -5.01 -4.85
N ASP A 124 -9.08 -3.77 -5.29
CA ASP A 124 -9.27 -3.43 -6.70
C ASP A 124 -9.25 -1.89 -6.89
N TYR A 125 -9.30 -1.45 -8.13
CA TYR A 125 -9.30 -0.06 -8.57
C TYR A 125 -10.49 0.16 -9.51
N GLY A 126 -11.25 1.24 -9.32
CA GLY A 126 -12.38 1.57 -10.20
C GLY A 126 -11.92 1.85 -11.64
N GLU A 127 -12.78 1.60 -12.63
CA GLU A 127 -12.45 1.68 -14.08
C GLU A 127 -11.81 3.01 -14.53
N GLU A 128 -12.06 4.11 -13.82
CA GLU A 128 -11.51 5.45 -14.14
C GLU A 128 -10.28 5.85 -13.30
N THR A 129 -9.64 4.91 -12.61
CA THR A 129 -8.54 5.20 -11.66
C THR A 129 -7.15 4.72 -12.10
N GLY A 130 -7.07 4.06 -13.27
CA GLY A 130 -5.84 3.53 -13.86
C GLY A 130 -4.98 4.55 -14.61
#